data_AF-A0A2A7ALV5-F1
#
_entry.id   AF-A0A2A7ALV5-F1
#
_cell.length_a   1.000
_cell.length_b   1.000
_cell.length_c   1.000
_cell.angle_alpha   90.00
_cell.angle_beta   90.00
_cell.angle_gamma   90.00
#
_symmetry.space_group_name_H-M   'P 1'
#
loop_
_entity.id
_entity.type
_entity.pdbx_description
1 polymer ?
#
loop_
_entity_poly.entity_id
_entity_poly.type
_entity_poly.pdbx_seq_one_letter_code
_entity_poly.pdbx_strand_id
1 'polypeptide(L)'
;MKRRDFCKALGLSAACGALWPQLTAHAATQPVGRAVPDGNYTLPFLSILSNVDVSHDFYYSESFFDHPATEYDHKLALVTLGMVMAAFNSAVSAYRYWVNGEAGRELNLAASYELLGFGDVIYYNYDIDTGKAGDFVGYSLARKSFDYNGQKRTLVALMLRGGGYGGEWTSNLHTGATNAHYGFTTPVAAVYASLKAYLAKIEAEGEPGEVKLWVGGYSRGAIVANMTAAKALRTLPLLQKENCFVYTFATPAALTAADQPDLQQDFDNNHAADGSLRTTWAESNIFNLISSGDLVPRVLPADWGYYRNGNDRFLPASKNKDELADLDALGASYGPVPLQISELATAEGTSAVIAAVEKFCGTKENFHEKYEAALMDMVQCAFIRTEDEVLAGKILSDEEIITRLESLSNMHQFDFWRITTCVFAASKMSRPILERYGQNVPLMAQQIIVPVLAVGLCYGIETDIVKVVAQYIVKLVSMRGELDSVLRAAYCHEGENYLALMEYYAPEEHGMEPFTRT
;
A
#
# COMPACT_ATOMS: atom_id res chain seq x y z
N MET A 1 49.01 5.94 49.03
CA MET A 1 49.35 7.36 48.77
C MET A 1 50.24 7.42 47.53
N LYS A 2 49.96 8.10 46.42
CA LYS A 2 48.87 9.01 46.00
C LYS A 2 48.68 8.88 44.47
N ARG A 3 47.42 8.95 44.03
CA ARG A 3 46.98 9.17 42.63
C ARG A 3 47.58 10.48 42.09
N ARG A 4 48.77 10.48 41.47
CA ARG A 4 49.24 11.64 40.67
C ARG A 4 50.41 11.43 39.70
N ASP A 5 50.83 10.19 39.41
CA ASP A 5 51.99 9.93 38.55
C ASP A 5 51.66 9.21 37.22
N PHE A 6 50.38 9.00 36.90
CA PHE A 6 49.98 8.36 35.63
C PHE A 6 49.64 9.35 34.50
N CYS A 7 49.52 10.66 34.78
CA CYS A 7 49.10 11.67 33.79
C CYS A 7 50.23 12.56 33.24
N LYS A 8 51.50 12.12 33.29
CA LYS A 8 52.64 12.93 32.78
C LYS A 8 53.52 12.24 31.72
N ALA A 9 53.13 11.06 31.25
CA ALA A 9 53.87 10.33 30.20
C ALA A 9 53.24 10.40 28.79
N LEU A 10 52.20 11.22 28.58
CA LEU A 10 51.54 11.39 27.26
C LEU A 10 51.60 12.82 26.71
N GLY A 11 52.37 13.72 27.35
CA GLY A 11 52.39 15.15 27.03
C GLY A 11 53.60 15.67 26.26
N LEU A 12 54.53 14.82 25.80
CA LEU A 12 55.81 15.28 25.20
C LEU A 12 56.30 14.32 24.10
N SER A 13 55.49 14.16 23.05
CA SER A 13 55.94 13.60 21.76
C SER A 13 55.42 14.38 20.55
N ALA A 14 54.93 15.61 20.79
CA ALA A 14 54.59 16.56 19.75
C ALA A 14 55.76 17.52 19.53
N ALA A 15 56.81 17.07 18.85
CA ALA A 15 57.73 17.93 18.10
C ALA A 15 58.69 17.06 17.26
N CYS A 16 58.68 17.31 15.96
CA CYS A 16 59.62 16.85 14.92
C CYS A 16 59.31 15.49 14.25
N GLY A 17 58.89 15.56 12.98
CA GLY A 17 59.31 14.57 11.99
C GLY A 17 58.26 14.12 10.98
N ALA A 18 58.53 14.47 9.71
CA ALA A 18 58.05 13.83 8.48
C ALA A 18 56.61 14.10 8.01
N LEU A 19 56.50 15.04 7.06
CA LEU A 19 55.52 15.04 5.99
C LEU A 19 55.61 13.71 5.22
N TRP A 20 54.74 12.76 5.54
CA TRP A 20 54.39 11.67 4.63
C TRP A 20 53.06 12.03 3.96
N PRO A 21 52.90 11.79 2.64
CA PRO A 21 51.58 11.85 2.03
C PRO A 21 50.72 10.79 2.70
N GLN A 22 49.66 11.21 3.37
CA GLN A 22 48.57 10.30 3.73
C GLN A 22 47.92 9.86 2.42
N LEU A 23 48.42 8.77 1.85
CA LEU A 23 47.61 7.88 1.03
C LEU A 23 46.55 7.32 1.97
N THR A 24 45.41 8.01 2.04
CA THR A 24 44.17 7.39 2.50
C THR A 24 43.79 6.37 1.43
N ALA A 25 44.37 5.17 1.54
CA ALA A 25 43.77 3.99 0.97
C ALA A 25 42.40 3.87 1.63
N HIS A 26 41.36 4.35 0.94
CA HIS A 26 39.99 3.99 1.25
C HIS A 26 39.97 2.47 1.10
N ALA A 27 39.95 1.76 2.23
CA ALA A 27 39.66 0.34 2.20
C ALA A 27 38.38 0.19 1.40
N ALA A 28 38.43 -0.54 0.29
CA ALA A 28 37.26 -0.79 -0.54
C ALA A 28 36.18 -1.36 0.39
N THR A 29 35.13 -0.57 0.62
CA THR A 29 33.95 -1.01 1.36
C THR A 29 33.44 -2.27 0.68
N GLN A 30 33.21 -3.34 1.45
CA GLN A 30 32.62 -4.54 0.87
C GLN A 30 31.31 -4.16 0.18
N PRO A 31 31.05 -4.69 -1.03
CA PRO A 31 29.80 -4.40 -1.72
C PRO A 31 28.62 -4.79 -0.84
N VAL A 32 27.65 -3.90 -0.73
CA VAL A 32 26.40 -4.17 -0.02
C VAL A 32 25.54 -5.06 -0.91
N GLY A 33 25.04 -6.16 -0.36
CA GLY A 33 24.26 -7.13 -1.12
C GLY A 33 25.09 -7.85 -2.19
N ARG A 34 24.41 -8.51 -3.13
CA ARG A 34 25.02 -9.24 -4.25
C ARG A 34 24.03 -9.40 -5.40
N ALA A 35 24.54 -9.52 -6.62
CA ALA A 35 23.75 -10.08 -7.72
C ALA A 35 23.36 -11.52 -7.39
N VAL A 36 22.21 -11.94 -7.90
CA VAL A 36 21.75 -13.34 -7.80
C VAL A 36 21.61 -13.95 -9.20
N PRO A 37 21.74 -15.28 -9.36
CA PRO A 37 21.53 -15.93 -10.65
C PRO A 37 20.11 -15.72 -11.19
N ASP A 38 19.97 -15.79 -12.51
CA ASP A 38 18.65 -15.83 -13.12
C ASP A 38 17.89 -17.10 -12.68
N GLY A 39 16.63 -16.95 -12.29
CA GLY A 39 15.82 -18.10 -11.88
C GLY A 39 14.52 -17.73 -11.17
N ASN A 40 13.78 -18.77 -10.79
CA ASN A 40 12.58 -18.64 -9.98
C ASN A 40 12.96 -18.55 -8.50
N TYR A 41 12.37 -17.57 -7.82
CA TYR A 41 12.51 -17.32 -6.39
C TYR A 41 11.15 -17.40 -5.74
N THR A 42 11.02 -18.26 -4.72
CA THR A 42 9.79 -18.42 -3.94
C THR A 42 9.70 -17.27 -2.93
N LEU A 43 8.87 -16.26 -3.22
CA LEU A 43 8.71 -15.09 -2.38
C LEU A 43 7.51 -15.28 -1.43
N PRO A 44 7.69 -15.09 -0.11
CA PRO A 44 6.58 -15.15 0.84
C PRO A 44 5.78 -13.84 0.86
N PHE A 45 4.48 -13.92 1.08
CA PHE A 45 3.61 -12.76 1.26
C PHE A 45 2.37 -13.08 2.10
N LEU A 46 1.74 -12.05 2.68
CA LEU A 46 0.46 -12.22 3.36
C LEU A 46 -0.66 -12.37 2.33
N SER A 47 -1.33 -13.52 2.32
CA SER A 47 -2.65 -13.64 1.71
C SER A 47 -3.67 -12.99 2.62
N ILE A 48 -4.22 -11.83 2.23
CA ILE A 48 -5.27 -11.13 3.00
C ILE A 48 -6.55 -11.98 2.99
N LEU A 49 -6.85 -12.59 1.83
CA LEU A 49 -7.93 -13.56 1.67
C LEU A 49 -7.87 -14.69 2.71
N SER A 50 -6.68 -15.28 2.92
CA SER A 50 -6.50 -16.43 3.82
C SER A 50 -6.07 -16.04 5.24
N ASN A 51 -5.66 -14.79 5.47
CA ASN A 51 -5.03 -14.29 6.69
C ASN A 51 -3.82 -15.13 7.16
N VAL A 52 -3.04 -15.64 6.22
CA VAL A 52 -1.80 -16.40 6.48
C VAL A 52 -0.71 -15.99 5.49
N ASP A 53 0.54 -16.17 5.89
CA ASP A 53 1.66 -16.03 4.96
C ASP A 53 1.69 -17.25 4.04
N VAL A 54 1.66 -17.01 2.72
CA VAL A 54 1.80 -18.01 1.65
C VAL A 54 3.04 -17.70 0.84
N SER A 55 3.32 -18.45 -0.23
CA SER A 55 4.45 -18.16 -1.11
C SER A 55 4.14 -18.50 -2.55
N HIS A 56 4.80 -17.78 -3.46
CA HIS A 56 4.67 -17.99 -4.90
C HIS A 56 6.02 -17.81 -5.60
N ASP A 57 6.22 -18.51 -6.71
CA ASP A 57 7.47 -18.48 -7.48
C ASP A 57 7.45 -17.32 -8.48
N PHE A 58 8.43 -16.43 -8.37
CA PHE A 58 8.62 -15.33 -9.33
C PHE A 58 9.97 -15.47 -10.02
N TYR A 59 9.99 -15.36 -11.34
CA TYR A 59 11.25 -15.29 -12.08
C TYR A 59 11.92 -13.93 -11.87
N TYR A 60 13.19 -13.94 -11.48
CA TYR A 60 14.01 -12.74 -11.29
C TYR A 60 15.30 -12.82 -12.10
N SER A 61 15.73 -11.68 -12.64
CA SER A 61 17.03 -11.50 -13.28
C SER A 61 17.52 -10.07 -13.11
N GLU A 62 18.83 -9.88 -12.93
CA GLU A 62 19.44 -8.55 -12.97
C GLU A 62 19.32 -7.88 -14.35
N SER A 63 19.11 -8.68 -15.41
CA SER A 63 18.95 -8.19 -16.79
C SER A 63 17.63 -7.45 -17.03
N PHE A 64 16.65 -7.61 -16.13
CA PHE A 64 15.43 -6.79 -16.14
C PHE A 64 15.68 -5.29 -16.06
N PHE A 65 16.88 -4.90 -15.64
CA PHE A 65 17.24 -3.50 -15.51
C PHE A 65 18.16 -3.01 -16.64
N ASP A 66 18.37 -3.79 -17.70
CA ASP A 66 19.22 -3.41 -18.84
C ASP A 66 18.50 -2.57 -19.90
N HIS A 67 17.20 -2.79 -20.06
CA HIS A 67 16.38 -1.97 -20.94
C HIS A 67 16.01 -0.65 -20.25
N PRO A 68 15.66 0.41 -21.01
CA PRO A 68 15.16 1.64 -20.43
C PRO A 68 13.89 1.39 -19.63
N ALA A 69 13.78 2.00 -18.45
CA ALA A 69 12.59 1.92 -17.61
C ALA A 69 11.32 2.53 -18.25
N THR A 70 11.46 3.23 -19.39
CA THR A 70 10.33 3.72 -20.21
C THR A 70 9.67 2.62 -21.05
N GLU A 71 10.26 1.42 -21.10
CA GLU A 71 9.69 0.23 -21.73
C GLU A 71 9.03 -0.66 -20.66
N TYR A 72 7.79 -1.08 -20.92
CA TYR A 72 7.07 -1.98 -20.01
C TYR A 72 7.65 -3.39 -20.10
N ASP A 73 8.16 -3.90 -18.97
CA ASP A 73 8.57 -5.30 -18.82
C ASP A 73 7.57 -6.01 -17.88
N HIS A 74 6.84 -6.95 -18.46
CA HIS A 74 5.82 -7.71 -17.76
C HIS A 74 6.39 -8.67 -16.71
N LYS A 75 7.59 -9.23 -16.94
CA LYS A 75 8.23 -10.13 -15.97
C LYS A 75 8.78 -9.34 -14.79
N LEU A 76 9.35 -8.16 -15.05
CA LEU A 76 9.73 -7.23 -13.97
C LEU A 76 8.50 -6.77 -13.19
N ALA A 77 7.37 -6.50 -13.86
CA ALA A 77 6.11 -6.21 -13.19
C ALA A 77 5.65 -7.37 -12.29
N LEU A 78 5.67 -8.62 -12.77
CA LEU A 78 5.29 -9.79 -11.96
C LEU A 78 6.14 -9.93 -10.69
N VAL A 79 7.47 -9.85 -10.78
CA VAL A 79 8.32 -9.93 -9.58
C VAL A 79 8.17 -8.68 -8.69
N THR A 80 7.83 -7.52 -9.27
CA THR A 80 7.47 -6.33 -8.46
C THR A 80 6.18 -6.57 -7.69
N LEU A 81 5.17 -7.22 -8.27
CA LEU A 81 3.95 -7.63 -7.57
C LEU A 81 4.30 -8.52 -6.37
N GLY A 82 5.14 -9.53 -6.57
CA GLY A 82 5.63 -10.38 -5.49
C GLY A 82 6.32 -9.59 -4.36
N MET A 83 7.20 -8.66 -4.71
CA MET A 83 7.89 -7.80 -3.73
C MET A 83 6.93 -6.88 -2.94
N VAL A 84 5.91 -6.30 -3.59
CA VAL A 84 4.98 -5.40 -2.89
C VAL A 84 3.96 -6.16 -2.05
N MET A 85 3.61 -7.40 -2.44
CA MET A 85 2.82 -8.31 -1.60
C MET A 85 3.64 -8.80 -0.41
N ALA A 86 4.94 -9.06 -0.59
CA ALA A 86 5.86 -9.33 0.52
C ALA A 86 6.00 -8.13 1.47
N ALA A 87 5.82 -6.91 0.96
CA ALA A 87 5.77 -5.68 1.75
C ALA A 87 4.46 -5.49 2.55
N PHE A 88 3.52 -6.42 2.50
CA PHE A 88 2.38 -6.42 3.42
C PHE A 88 2.86 -6.77 4.83
N ASN A 89 2.04 -6.45 5.83
CA ASN A 89 2.30 -6.98 7.17
C ASN A 89 2.25 -8.51 7.16
N SER A 90 3.23 -9.17 7.76
CA SER A 90 3.20 -10.63 7.92
C SER A 90 2.04 -11.09 8.81
N ALA A 91 1.60 -12.34 8.62
CA ALA A 91 0.51 -12.92 9.41
C ALA A 91 0.85 -13.00 10.90
N VAL A 92 2.12 -13.26 11.26
CA VAL A 92 2.53 -13.33 12.68
C VAL A 92 2.31 -12.01 13.42
N SER A 93 2.38 -10.88 12.71
CA SER A 93 2.18 -9.56 13.30
C SER A 93 0.72 -9.30 13.70
N ALA A 94 -0.25 -10.07 13.16
CA ALA A 94 -1.66 -9.95 13.53
C ALA A 94 -1.89 -10.25 15.02
N TYR A 95 -1.07 -11.10 15.64
CA TYR A 95 -1.12 -11.40 17.08
C TYR A 95 -0.43 -10.34 17.95
N ARG A 96 0.16 -9.31 17.34
CA ARG A 96 0.85 -8.19 18.00
C ARG A 96 0.34 -6.85 17.48
N TYR A 97 -0.94 -6.83 17.09
CA TYR A 97 -1.56 -5.74 16.36
C TYR A 97 -1.32 -4.37 17.02
N TRP A 98 -1.48 -4.28 18.35
CA TRP A 98 -1.36 -3.09 19.20
C TRP A 98 0.08 -2.69 19.56
N VAL A 99 1.08 -3.51 19.21
CA VAL A 99 2.46 -3.35 19.71
C VAL A 99 3.21 -2.31 18.88
N ASN A 100 3.80 -1.30 19.53
CA ASN A 100 4.84 -0.47 18.91
C ASN A 100 6.21 -1.15 19.05
N GLY A 101 7.07 -1.00 18.05
CA GLY A 101 8.36 -1.69 17.93
C GLY A 101 8.29 -2.98 17.12
N GLU A 102 9.18 -3.92 17.44
CA GLU A 102 9.37 -5.17 16.70
C GLU A 102 8.18 -6.13 16.87
N ALA A 103 7.32 -6.17 15.85
CA ALA A 103 6.17 -7.07 15.77
C ALA A 103 6.28 -8.09 14.61
N GLY A 104 7.39 -8.06 13.86
CA GLY A 104 7.63 -8.93 12.71
C GLY A 104 6.82 -8.55 11.47
N ARG A 105 6.33 -7.32 11.37
CA ARG A 105 5.47 -6.86 10.26
C ARG A 105 6.17 -6.98 8.90
N GLU A 106 7.48 -6.76 8.88
CA GLU A 106 8.34 -6.73 7.70
C GLU A 106 8.89 -8.09 7.27
N LEU A 107 8.60 -9.18 7.99
CA LEU A 107 9.32 -10.46 7.84
C LEU A 107 9.28 -11.05 6.42
N ASN A 108 8.14 -10.96 5.73
CA ASN A 108 8.02 -11.45 4.35
C ASN A 108 8.92 -10.68 3.39
N LEU A 109 8.94 -9.34 3.52
CA LEU A 109 9.79 -8.48 2.72
C LEU A 109 11.28 -8.68 3.06
N ALA A 110 11.61 -8.87 4.33
CA ALA A 110 12.96 -9.15 4.77
C ALA A 110 13.51 -10.45 4.14
N ALA A 111 12.71 -11.52 4.15
CA ALA A 111 13.04 -12.77 3.50
C ALA A 111 13.21 -12.60 1.98
N SER A 112 12.31 -11.82 1.34
CA SER A 112 12.37 -11.55 -0.10
C SER A 112 13.62 -10.75 -0.48
N TYR A 113 14.00 -9.74 0.31
CA TYR A 113 15.24 -9.00 0.11
C TYR A 113 16.48 -9.89 0.23
N GLU A 114 16.53 -10.78 1.24
CA GLU A 114 17.63 -11.73 1.40
C GLU A 114 17.75 -12.67 0.20
N LEU A 115 16.62 -13.23 -0.26
CA LEU A 115 16.56 -14.13 -1.41
C LEU A 115 17.07 -13.46 -2.70
N LEU A 116 16.69 -12.20 -2.92
CA LEU A 116 17.09 -11.42 -4.09
C LEU A 116 18.44 -10.69 -3.91
N GLY A 117 19.16 -10.97 -2.82
CA GLY A 117 20.52 -10.50 -2.58
C GLY A 117 20.63 -9.03 -2.16
N PHE A 118 19.55 -8.41 -1.72
CA PHE A 118 19.57 -7.05 -1.18
C PHE A 118 20.14 -7.01 0.24
N GLY A 119 20.74 -5.86 0.58
CA GLY A 119 21.24 -5.56 1.91
C GLY A 119 21.01 -4.10 2.28
N ASP A 120 21.56 -3.68 3.43
CA ASP A 120 21.42 -2.33 3.98
C ASP A 120 19.96 -1.87 4.06
N VAL A 121 19.11 -2.80 4.53
CA VAL A 121 17.66 -2.63 4.54
C VAL A 121 17.23 -1.73 5.69
N ILE A 122 16.31 -0.81 5.40
CA ILE A 122 15.66 0.06 6.40
C ILE A 122 14.16 -0.03 6.20
N TYR A 123 13.43 -0.18 7.31
CA TYR A 123 11.97 -0.20 7.34
C TYR A 123 11.45 1.02 8.10
N TYR A 124 10.48 1.71 7.53
CA TYR A 124 9.82 2.87 8.12
C TYR A 124 8.36 2.56 8.37
N ASN A 125 7.85 2.94 9.55
CA ASN A 125 6.46 2.75 9.99
C ASN A 125 6.01 1.27 10.10
N TYR A 126 6.94 0.31 10.03
CA TYR A 126 6.69 -1.10 10.38
C TYR A 126 6.73 -1.34 11.91
N ASP A 127 7.27 -0.38 12.64
CA ASP A 127 7.34 -0.35 14.10
C ASP A 127 6.10 0.30 14.75
N ILE A 128 5.14 0.75 13.95
CA ILE A 128 3.94 1.42 14.44
C ILE A 128 2.81 0.39 14.67
N ASP A 129 2.10 0.55 15.79
CA ASP A 129 0.82 -0.13 16.07
C ASP A 129 -0.10 -0.11 14.83
N THR A 130 -0.57 -1.29 14.42
CA THR A 130 -1.41 -1.47 13.22
C THR A 130 -2.79 -0.82 13.38
N GLY A 131 -3.25 -0.55 14.60
CA GLY A 131 -4.47 0.21 14.86
C GLY A 131 -4.30 1.73 14.80
N LYS A 132 -3.07 2.23 14.72
CA LYS A 132 -2.81 3.66 14.66
C LYS A 132 -3.25 4.23 13.31
N ALA A 133 -4.19 5.17 13.35
CA ALA A 133 -4.54 5.96 12.18
C ALA A 133 -3.56 7.11 11.97
N GLY A 134 -3.42 7.54 10.72
CA GLY A 134 -2.69 8.75 10.34
C GLY A 134 -2.31 8.77 8.87
N ASP A 135 -1.90 9.94 8.41
CA ASP A 135 -1.46 10.16 7.03
C ASP A 135 0.00 9.73 6.82
N PHE A 136 0.28 8.45 7.09
CA PHE A 136 1.57 7.81 6.86
C PHE A 136 1.40 6.51 6.06
N VAL A 137 2.50 5.93 5.61
CA VAL A 137 2.52 4.64 4.92
C VAL A 137 3.74 3.84 5.40
N GLY A 138 3.61 2.52 5.49
CA GLY A 138 4.77 1.63 5.65
C GLY A 138 5.62 1.59 4.38
N TYR A 139 6.95 1.69 4.49
CA TYR A 139 7.84 1.56 3.33
C TYR A 139 9.22 1.07 3.73
N SER A 140 9.98 0.62 2.74
CA SER A 140 11.34 0.13 2.92
C SER A 140 12.29 0.65 1.85
N LEU A 141 13.57 0.71 2.20
CA LEU A 141 14.67 0.95 1.27
C LEU A 141 15.70 -0.16 1.44
N ALA A 142 16.18 -0.70 0.33
CA ALA A 142 17.26 -1.67 0.31
C ALA A 142 18.13 -1.44 -0.92
N ARG A 143 19.36 -1.94 -0.92
CA ARG A 143 20.21 -1.91 -2.11
C ARG A 143 21.03 -3.18 -2.30
N LYS A 144 21.49 -3.35 -3.53
CA LYS A 144 22.64 -4.20 -3.83
C LYS A 144 23.57 -3.50 -4.81
N SER A 145 24.87 -3.69 -4.62
CA SER A 145 25.91 -3.17 -5.50
C SER A 145 26.74 -4.33 -6.02
N PHE A 146 26.90 -4.43 -7.33
CA PHE A 146 27.56 -5.54 -7.99
C PHE A 146 28.19 -5.12 -9.32
N ASP A 147 29.17 -5.87 -9.80
CA ASP A 147 29.72 -5.69 -11.14
C ASP A 147 28.80 -6.36 -12.15
N TYR A 148 28.38 -5.62 -13.17
CA TYR A 148 27.49 -6.07 -14.22
C TYR A 148 27.98 -5.56 -15.58
N ASN A 149 28.18 -6.46 -16.54
CA ASN A 149 28.74 -6.13 -17.86
C ASN A 149 30.03 -5.30 -17.81
N GLY A 150 30.89 -5.55 -16.80
CA GLY A 150 32.16 -4.85 -16.62
C GLY A 150 32.05 -3.45 -16.03
N GLN A 151 30.87 -3.05 -15.56
CA GLN A 151 30.63 -1.78 -14.87
C GLN A 151 30.03 -2.02 -13.48
N LYS A 152 30.36 -1.16 -12.53
CA LYS A 152 29.69 -1.17 -11.23
C LYS A 152 28.26 -0.69 -11.38
N ARG A 153 27.30 -1.43 -10.84
CA ARG A 153 25.88 -1.07 -10.79
C ARG A 153 25.40 -1.11 -9.34
N THR A 154 24.52 -0.18 -8.98
CA THR A 154 23.80 -0.17 -7.71
C THR A 154 22.30 -0.15 -7.97
N LEU A 155 21.60 -1.21 -7.58
CA LEU A 155 20.15 -1.29 -7.62
C LEU A 155 19.59 -0.92 -6.24
N VAL A 156 18.75 0.10 -6.19
CA VAL A 156 18.03 0.55 -4.99
C VAL A 156 16.56 0.15 -5.13
N ALA A 157 16.05 -0.61 -4.17
CA ALA A 157 14.64 -0.96 -4.08
C ALA A 157 13.92 -0.03 -3.10
N LEU A 158 12.76 0.47 -3.51
CA LEU A 158 11.80 1.22 -2.69
C LEU A 158 10.45 0.51 -2.77
N MET A 159 10.09 -0.23 -1.72
CA MET A 159 8.85 -0.99 -1.67
C MET A 159 7.90 -0.41 -0.61
N LEU A 160 6.71 -0.03 -1.03
CA LEU A 160 5.68 0.56 -0.17
C LEU A 160 4.60 -0.47 0.19
N ARG A 161 4.26 -0.51 1.48
CA ARG A 161 3.25 -1.42 2.05
C ARG A 161 1.86 -1.06 1.54
N GLY A 162 1.14 -2.09 1.09
CA GLY A 162 -0.21 -1.96 0.54
C GLY A 162 -1.25 -2.93 1.12
N GLY A 163 -0.88 -3.73 2.12
CA GLY A 163 -1.75 -4.74 2.72
C GLY A 163 -1.47 -4.97 4.20
N GLY A 164 -2.50 -5.36 4.94
CA GLY A 164 -2.42 -5.63 6.39
C GLY A 164 -2.13 -4.40 7.26
N TYR A 165 -2.18 -3.18 6.71
CA TYR A 165 -1.76 -1.94 7.37
C TYR A 165 -2.77 -1.28 8.32
N GLY A 166 -3.94 -1.91 8.49
CA GLY A 166 -4.94 -1.53 9.49
C GLY A 166 -5.36 -0.05 9.46
N GLY A 167 -5.12 0.66 10.56
CA GLY A 167 -5.53 2.05 10.80
C GLY A 167 -5.03 3.06 9.76
N GLU A 168 -3.95 2.77 9.02
CA GLU A 168 -3.53 3.57 7.86
C GLU A 168 -4.64 3.70 6.81
N TRP A 169 -5.56 2.72 6.72
CA TRP A 169 -6.68 2.75 5.78
C TRP A 169 -7.61 3.93 5.97
N THR A 170 -7.69 4.46 7.21
CA THR A 170 -8.44 5.68 7.52
C THR A 170 -8.05 6.84 6.61
N SER A 171 -6.75 6.96 6.32
CA SER A 171 -6.20 8.03 5.50
C SER A 171 -6.57 7.88 4.01
N ASN A 172 -7.06 6.72 3.55
CA ASN A 172 -7.57 6.56 2.18
C ASN A 172 -8.89 7.29 1.94
N LEU A 173 -9.56 7.74 3.01
CA LEU A 173 -10.77 8.55 2.94
C LEU A 173 -10.49 10.04 3.13
N HIS A 174 -9.26 10.41 3.51
CA HIS A 174 -8.89 11.78 3.83
C HIS A 174 -8.58 12.58 2.56
N THR A 175 -9.64 13.01 1.87
CA THR A 175 -9.53 13.84 0.67
C THR A 175 -9.13 15.27 1.02
N GLY A 176 -9.67 15.81 2.12
CA GLY A 176 -9.39 17.15 2.62
C GLY A 176 -10.00 18.29 1.78
N ALA A 177 -9.81 19.53 2.25
CA ALA A 177 -10.45 20.74 1.71
C ALA A 177 -9.79 21.36 0.47
N THR A 178 -8.60 20.91 0.04
CA THR A 178 -7.98 21.42 -1.21
C THR A 178 -8.38 20.55 -2.40
N ASN A 179 -7.66 20.56 -3.53
CA ASN A 179 -7.98 19.69 -4.67
C ASN A 179 -7.24 18.35 -4.57
N ALA A 180 -6.02 18.31 -4.03
CA ALA A 180 -5.26 17.09 -3.77
C ALA A 180 -5.95 16.17 -2.74
N HIS A 181 -5.65 14.87 -2.80
CA HIS A 181 -6.07 13.90 -1.78
C HIS A 181 -5.08 13.88 -0.62
N TYR A 182 -5.39 14.60 0.47
CA TYR A 182 -4.48 14.83 1.60
C TYR A 182 -3.84 13.56 2.16
N GLY A 183 -4.63 12.51 2.38
CA GLY A 183 -4.14 11.27 2.96
C GLY A 183 -3.15 10.49 2.09
N PHE A 184 -3.12 10.78 0.78
CA PHE A 184 -2.15 10.20 -0.15
C PHE A 184 -0.97 11.13 -0.41
N THR A 185 -1.18 12.45 -0.48
CA THR A 185 -0.09 13.40 -0.76
C THR A 185 0.80 13.67 0.45
N THR A 186 0.23 13.68 1.66
CA THR A 186 0.97 13.93 2.91
C THR A 186 2.15 12.97 3.14
N PRO A 187 1.99 11.63 3.02
CA PRO A 187 3.10 10.70 3.25
C PRO A 187 4.27 10.83 2.26
N VAL A 188 4.04 11.41 1.07
CA VAL A 188 5.08 11.53 0.01
C VAL A 188 6.32 12.27 0.52
N ALA A 189 6.15 13.29 1.37
CA ALA A 189 7.26 14.08 1.89
C ALA A 189 8.24 13.22 2.71
N ALA A 190 7.73 12.31 3.54
CA ALA A 190 8.55 11.44 4.37
C ALA A 190 9.27 10.38 3.52
N VAL A 191 8.56 9.73 2.60
CA VAL A 191 9.16 8.72 1.70
C VAL A 191 10.26 9.35 0.82
N TYR A 192 9.98 10.52 0.24
CA TYR A 192 10.95 11.26 -0.56
C TYR A 192 12.18 11.67 0.26
N ALA A 193 11.99 12.17 1.49
CA ALA A 193 13.10 12.54 2.36
C ALA A 193 13.98 11.33 2.71
N SER A 194 13.38 10.17 3.00
CA SER A 194 14.11 8.92 3.23
C SER A 194 14.88 8.47 2.00
N LEU A 195 14.25 8.45 0.82
CA LEU A 195 14.93 8.09 -0.43
C LEU A 195 16.11 9.02 -0.73
N LYS A 196 15.90 10.33 -0.61
CA LYS A 196 16.96 11.33 -0.80
C LYS A 196 18.13 11.10 0.15
N ALA A 197 17.86 10.87 1.43
CA ALA A 197 18.89 10.60 2.43
C ALA A 197 19.63 9.28 2.14
N TYR A 198 18.90 8.26 1.69
CA TYR A 198 19.47 6.96 1.34
C TYR A 198 20.40 7.05 0.13
N LEU A 199 19.99 7.73 -0.95
CA LEU A 199 20.86 7.97 -2.11
C LEU A 199 22.11 8.79 -1.74
N ALA A 200 21.96 9.84 -0.92
CA ALA A 200 23.09 10.64 -0.45
C ALA A 200 24.07 9.81 0.41
N LYS A 201 23.56 8.86 1.22
CA LYS A 201 24.39 7.91 1.96
C LYS A 201 25.20 7.02 1.01
N ILE A 202 24.58 6.51 -0.05
CA ILE A 202 25.28 5.68 -1.05
C ILE A 202 26.43 6.48 -1.69
N GLU A 203 26.18 7.73 -2.11
CA GLU A 203 27.22 8.59 -2.70
C GLU A 203 28.35 8.91 -1.70
N ALA A 204 28.03 9.10 -0.42
CA ALA A 204 29.00 9.40 0.62
C ALA A 204 29.92 8.19 0.95
N GLU A 205 29.47 6.97 0.69
CA GLU A 205 30.26 5.75 0.91
C GLU A 205 31.20 5.41 -0.25
N GLY A 206 31.06 6.07 -1.40
CA GLY A 206 31.93 5.93 -2.56
C GLY A 206 31.20 6.07 -3.89
N GLU A 207 31.90 5.78 -4.99
CA GLU A 207 31.31 5.85 -6.34
C GLU A 207 30.22 4.76 -6.50
N PRO A 208 28.95 5.13 -6.71
CA PRO A 208 27.85 4.17 -6.75
C PRO A 208 27.79 3.37 -8.07
N GLY A 209 28.52 3.80 -9.10
CA GLY A 209 28.39 3.27 -10.46
C GLY A 209 27.06 3.69 -11.10
N GLU A 210 26.53 2.86 -12.00
CA GLU A 210 25.20 3.06 -12.59
C GLU A 210 24.13 2.83 -11.51
N VAL A 211 23.40 3.88 -11.12
CA VAL A 211 22.31 3.78 -10.14
C VAL A 211 21.00 3.50 -10.85
N LYS A 212 20.34 2.41 -10.45
CA LYS A 212 19.00 2.05 -10.88
C LYS A 212 18.06 2.04 -9.69
N LEU A 213 16.88 2.63 -9.86
CA LEU A 213 15.85 2.69 -8.84
C LEU A 213 14.70 1.76 -9.25
N TRP A 214 14.33 0.85 -8.38
CA TRP A 214 13.19 -0.06 -8.53
C TRP A 214 12.14 0.28 -7.48
N VAL A 215 11.00 0.81 -7.93
CA VAL A 215 9.92 1.29 -7.07
C VAL A 215 8.69 0.42 -7.25
N GLY A 216 8.14 -0.05 -6.13
CA GLY A 216 6.92 -0.82 -6.09
C GLY A 216 5.96 -0.34 -5.01
N GLY A 217 4.65 -0.40 -5.30
CA GLY A 217 3.62 -0.30 -4.27
C GLY A 217 2.32 -0.95 -4.70
N TYR A 218 1.49 -1.29 -3.72
CA TYR A 218 0.14 -1.84 -3.90
C TYR A 218 -0.88 -0.92 -3.21
N SER A 219 -2.05 -0.67 -3.81
CA SER A 219 -3.14 0.10 -3.18
C SER A 219 -2.68 1.48 -2.66
N ARG A 220 -2.88 1.81 -1.38
CA ARG A 220 -2.31 3.02 -0.74
C ARG A 220 -0.82 3.19 -1.03
N GLY A 221 -0.03 2.12 -0.90
CA GLY A 221 1.41 2.15 -1.18
C GLY A 221 1.70 2.47 -2.64
N ALA A 222 0.87 2.02 -3.58
CA ALA A 222 1.01 2.28 -5.01
C ALA A 222 0.95 3.77 -5.35
N ILE A 223 -0.05 4.50 -4.85
CA ILE A 223 -0.21 5.91 -5.21
C ILE A 223 0.86 6.80 -4.55
N VAL A 224 1.31 6.47 -3.34
CA VAL A 224 2.45 7.16 -2.72
C VAL A 224 3.74 6.86 -3.50
N ALA A 225 3.96 5.62 -3.94
CA ALA A 225 5.11 5.22 -4.75
C ALA A 225 5.16 5.99 -6.08
N ASN A 226 4.01 6.06 -6.76
CA ASN A 226 3.78 6.78 -8.00
C ASN A 226 4.16 8.27 -7.87
N MET A 227 3.65 8.96 -6.83
CA MET A 227 3.97 10.38 -6.59
C MET A 227 5.41 10.60 -6.10
N THR A 228 5.95 9.71 -5.27
CA THR A 228 7.35 9.79 -4.82
C THR A 228 8.31 9.66 -6.00
N ALA A 229 8.05 8.73 -6.93
CA ALA A 229 8.89 8.55 -8.11
C ALA A 229 8.87 9.80 -9.02
N ALA A 230 7.69 10.37 -9.29
CA ALA A 230 7.53 11.61 -10.03
C ALA A 230 8.32 12.77 -9.41
N LYS A 231 8.21 12.94 -8.08
CA LYS A 231 8.97 13.96 -7.36
C LYS A 231 10.47 13.69 -7.41
N ALA A 232 10.90 12.46 -7.16
CA ALA A 232 12.29 12.06 -7.10
C ALA A 232 13.02 12.30 -8.43
N LEU A 233 12.43 11.92 -9.55
CA LEU A 233 12.99 12.14 -10.89
C LEU A 233 13.17 13.61 -11.24
N ARG A 234 12.25 14.46 -10.76
CA ARG A 234 12.33 15.91 -10.99
C ARG A 234 13.45 16.58 -10.20
N THR A 235 13.79 16.06 -9.02
CA THR A 235 14.60 16.81 -8.04
C THR A 235 15.90 16.12 -7.59
N LEU A 236 16.09 14.83 -7.86
CA LEU A 236 17.27 14.08 -7.44
C LEU A 236 18.18 13.83 -8.65
N PRO A 237 19.36 14.47 -8.72
CA PRO A 237 20.21 14.44 -9.91
C PRO A 237 20.86 13.08 -10.20
N LEU A 238 20.90 12.17 -9.22
CA LEU A 238 21.41 10.81 -9.39
C LEU A 238 20.46 9.92 -10.20
N LEU A 239 19.20 10.34 -10.37
CA LEU A 239 18.16 9.57 -11.02
C LEU A 239 17.94 10.05 -12.46
N GLN A 240 17.87 9.10 -13.38
CA GLN A 240 17.47 9.31 -14.77
C GLN A 240 16.20 8.52 -15.04
N LYS A 241 15.32 9.04 -15.92
CA LYS A 241 14.01 8.42 -16.20
C LYS A 241 14.16 6.98 -16.66
N GLU A 242 15.17 6.73 -17.49
CA GLU A 242 15.50 5.44 -18.09
C GLU A 242 16.04 4.41 -17.08
N ASN A 243 16.42 4.86 -15.87
CA ASN A 243 16.95 4.03 -14.79
C ASN A 243 16.00 3.94 -13.58
N CYS A 244 14.78 4.45 -13.69
CA CYS A 244 13.79 4.43 -12.61
C CYS A 244 12.57 3.58 -13.01
N PHE A 245 12.55 2.32 -12.58
CA PHE A 245 11.54 1.32 -12.90
C PHE A 245 10.41 1.39 -11.87
N VAL A 246 9.24 1.86 -12.27
CA VAL A 246 8.11 2.09 -11.34
C VAL A 246 6.91 1.25 -11.78
N TYR A 247 6.61 0.22 -11.00
CA TYR A 247 5.45 -0.64 -11.20
C TYR A 247 4.55 -0.57 -9.98
N THR A 248 3.29 -0.23 -10.20
CA THR A 248 2.33 -0.08 -9.12
C THR A 248 1.06 -0.85 -9.43
N PHE A 249 0.38 -1.32 -8.40
CA PHE A 249 -0.74 -2.24 -8.52
C PHE A 249 -1.91 -1.73 -7.72
N ALA A 250 -3.11 -1.85 -8.29
CA ALA A 250 -4.33 -1.36 -7.67
C ALA A 250 -4.21 0.12 -7.23
N THR A 251 -3.47 0.92 -7.99
CA THR A 251 -3.13 2.31 -7.69
C THR A 251 -4.40 3.15 -7.59
N PRO A 252 -4.70 3.84 -6.48
CA PRO A 252 -5.78 4.83 -6.44
C PRO A 252 -5.45 6.07 -7.29
N ALA A 253 -6.48 6.83 -7.67
CA ALA A 253 -6.27 8.21 -8.13
C ALA A 253 -6.00 9.12 -6.92
N ALA A 254 -5.24 10.21 -7.08
CA ALA A 254 -4.94 11.13 -5.96
C ALA A 254 -4.66 12.57 -6.37
N LEU A 255 -4.43 12.83 -7.65
CA LEU A 255 -3.97 14.12 -8.17
C LEU A 255 -5.04 14.77 -9.01
N THR A 256 -5.12 16.09 -8.94
CA THR A 256 -5.90 16.89 -9.90
C THR A 256 -4.94 17.74 -10.72
N ALA A 257 -5.34 18.13 -11.93
CA ALA A 257 -4.47 18.93 -12.81
C ALA A 257 -3.99 20.25 -12.17
N ALA A 258 -4.77 20.82 -11.25
CA ALA A 258 -4.50 22.12 -10.64
C ALA A 258 -3.64 22.07 -9.35
N ASP A 259 -3.34 20.88 -8.80
CA ASP A 259 -2.72 20.77 -7.47
C ASP A 259 -1.49 19.84 -7.47
N GLN A 260 -0.52 20.15 -6.60
CA GLN A 260 0.73 19.39 -6.43
C GLN A 260 1.52 19.14 -7.74
N PRO A 261 1.83 20.17 -8.55
CA PRO A 261 2.55 19.97 -9.82
C PRO A 261 3.95 19.37 -9.66
N ASP A 262 4.55 19.46 -8.47
CA ASP A 262 5.82 18.82 -8.13
C ASP A 262 5.70 17.31 -7.89
N LEU A 263 4.49 16.79 -7.69
CA LEU A 263 4.16 15.37 -7.57
C LEU A 263 3.63 14.76 -8.87
N GLN A 264 3.50 15.58 -9.92
CA GLN A 264 3.00 15.15 -11.22
C GLN A 264 4.14 14.83 -12.20
N GLN A 265 3.98 13.74 -12.95
CA GLN A 265 4.82 13.35 -14.08
C GLN A 265 3.98 12.50 -15.03
N ASP A 266 3.93 12.83 -16.33
CA ASP A 266 3.09 12.08 -17.27
C ASP A 266 1.63 11.95 -16.73
N PHE A 267 1.08 13.06 -16.20
CA PHE A 267 -0.22 13.08 -15.53
C PHE A 267 -1.34 12.69 -16.50
N ASP A 268 -2.22 11.78 -16.06
CA ASP A 268 -3.34 11.27 -16.85
C ASP A 268 -2.91 10.77 -18.25
N ASN A 269 -1.83 9.97 -18.30
CA ASN A 269 -1.16 9.65 -19.57
C ASN A 269 -2.01 8.78 -20.52
N ASN A 270 -3.13 8.25 -20.05
CA ASN A 270 -4.08 7.51 -20.88
C ASN A 270 -4.96 8.43 -21.73
N HIS A 271 -5.09 9.70 -21.37
CA HIS A 271 -5.89 10.69 -22.10
C HIS A 271 -5.02 11.73 -22.82
N ALA A 272 -5.57 12.31 -23.87
CA ALA A 272 -5.02 13.49 -24.53
C ALA A 272 -5.41 14.77 -23.75
N ALA A 273 -4.81 15.91 -24.11
CA ALA A 273 -5.05 17.18 -23.41
C ALA A 273 -6.52 17.67 -23.50
N ASP A 274 -7.31 17.13 -24.44
CA ASP A 274 -8.75 17.39 -24.57
C ASP A 274 -9.63 16.40 -23.78
N GLY A 275 -9.01 15.50 -23.02
CA GLY A 275 -9.69 14.47 -22.23
C GLY A 275 -10.09 13.23 -23.02
N SER A 276 -9.80 13.15 -24.33
CA SER A 276 -10.09 11.95 -25.12
C SER A 276 -9.13 10.81 -24.79
N LEU A 277 -9.64 9.57 -24.74
CA LEU A 277 -8.82 8.39 -24.53
C LEU A 277 -7.85 8.19 -25.70
N ARG A 278 -6.58 7.94 -25.42
CA ARG A 278 -5.57 7.64 -26.45
C ARG A 278 -5.76 6.23 -27.00
N THR A 279 -5.33 6.05 -28.25
CA THR A 279 -5.32 4.73 -28.90
C THR A 279 -4.13 3.86 -28.47
N THR A 280 -3.08 4.48 -27.94
CA THR A 280 -1.85 3.82 -27.45
C THR A 280 -1.24 4.64 -26.30
N TRP A 281 -0.56 3.97 -25.37
CA TRP A 281 0.19 4.63 -24.30
C TRP A 281 1.30 5.53 -24.84
N ALA A 282 1.48 6.70 -24.22
CA ALA A 282 2.65 7.54 -24.43
C ALA A 282 3.84 7.02 -23.58
N GLU A 283 5.03 7.56 -23.84
CA GLU A 283 6.22 7.21 -23.06
C GLU A 283 6.03 7.58 -21.58
N SER A 284 6.29 6.63 -20.69
CA SER A 284 6.39 6.84 -19.25
C SER A 284 7.23 5.72 -18.64
N ASN A 285 7.83 5.98 -17.48
CA ASN A 285 8.50 4.97 -16.66
C ASN A 285 7.66 4.54 -15.43
N ILE A 286 6.42 5.02 -15.37
CA ILE A 286 5.43 4.67 -14.34
C ILE A 286 4.32 3.86 -15.01
N PHE A 287 4.16 2.62 -14.56
CA PHE A 287 3.12 1.71 -15.02
C PHE A 287 2.20 1.34 -13.86
N ASN A 288 0.91 1.64 -14.00
CA ASN A 288 -0.13 1.31 -13.03
C ASN A 288 -0.95 0.14 -13.55
N LEU A 289 -0.90 -0.99 -12.87
CA LEU A 289 -1.60 -2.21 -13.24
C LEU A 289 -2.89 -2.26 -12.45
N ILE A 290 -4.02 -2.37 -13.16
CA ILE A 290 -5.35 -2.16 -12.59
C ILE A 290 -6.27 -3.29 -13.05
N SER A 291 -6.84 -4.05 -12.12
CA SER A 291 -7.91 -4.98 -12.46
C SER A 291 -9.15 -4.20 -12.88
N SER A 292 -9.72 -4.52 -14.04
CA SER A 292 -10.93 -3.85 -14.53
C SER A 292 -12.11 -4.02 -13.57
N GLY A 293 -12.15 -5.09 -12.77
CA GLY A 293 -13.17 -5.30 -11.76
C GLY A 293 -12.89 -4.62 -10.41
N ASP A 294 -11.70 -4.06 -10.19
CA ASP A 294 -11.29 -3.52 -8.89
C ASP A 294 -11.88 -2.13 -8.61
N LEU A 295 -12.60 -2.02 -7.50
CA LEU A 295 -13.23 -0.78 -7.05
C LEU A 295 -12.19 0.26 -6.60
N VAL A 296 -11.14 -0.12 -5.88
CA VAL A 296 -10.25 0.83 -5.17
C VAL A 296 -9.53 1.80 -6.12
N PRO A 297 -8.97 1.35 -7.26
CA PRO A 297 -8.36 2.24 -8.24
C PRO A 297 -9.37 3.20 -8.86
N ARG A 298 -10.67 2.89 -8.80
CA ARG A 298 -11.70 3.53 -9.62
C ARG A 298 -12.72 4.31 -8.79
N VAL A 299 -12.63 4.27 -7.45
CA VAL A 299 -13.65 4.81 -6.54
C VAL A 299 -13.62 6.33 -6.42
N LEU A 300 -12.46 6.95 -6.62
CA LEU A 300 -12.35 8.42 -6.63
C LEU A 300 -12.83 8.95 -7.99
N PRO A 301 -13.90 9.76 -8.04
CA PRO A 301 -14.54 10.16 -9.28
C PRO A 301 -13.61 10.98 -10.18
N ALA A 302 -13.57 10.64 -11.47
CA ALA A 302 -12.90 11.47 -12.50
C ALA A 302 -13.56 12.86 -12.60
N ASP A 303 -14.86 12.96 -12.30
CA ASP A 303 -15.61 14.22 -12.22
C ASP A 303 -15.11 15.15 -11.10
N TRP A 304 -14.42 14.61 -10.09
CA TRP A 304 -13.71 15.42 -9.07
C TRP A 304 -12.32 15.84 -9.55
N GLY A 305 -11.94 15.47 -10.78
CA GLY A 305 -10.66 15.77 -11.41
C GLY A 305 -9.52 14.84 -11.01
N TYR A 306 -9.82 13.71 -10.36
CA TYR A 306 -8.80 12.82 -9.83
C TYR A 306 -8.25 11.84 -10.87
N TYR A 307 -6.93 11.91 -11.08
CA TYR A 307 -6.15 11.00 -11.90
C TYR A 307 -4.86 10.59 -11.19
N ARG A 308 -3.97 9.92 -11.92
CA ARG A 308 -2.64 9.48 -11.47
C ARG A 308 -1.59 9.74 -12.56
N ASN A 309 -0.33 9.59 -12.18
CA ASN A 309 0.79 9.70 -13.12
C ASN A 309 0.98 8.39 -13.89
N GLY A 310 1.52 8.50 -15.10
CA GLY A 310 1.99 7.36 -15.88
C GLY A 310 0.88 6.62 -16.62
N ASN A 311 1.22 5.41 -17.06
CA ASN A 311 0.40 4.59 -17.94
C ASN A 311 -0.46 3.62 -17.14
N ASP A 312 -1.78 3.77 -17.23
CA ASP A 312 -2.74 2.83 -16.68
C ASP A 312 -2.92 1.66 -17.64
N ARG A 313 -2.62 0.45 -17.18
CA ARG A 313 -2.78 -0.81 -17.92
C ARG A 313 -3.86 -1.63 -17.24
N PHE A 314 -5.05 -1.65 -17.84
CA PHE A 314 -6.19 -2.38 -17.31
C PHE A 314 -6.08 -3.86 -17.66
N LEU A 315 -6.05 -4.71 -16.64
CA LEU A 315 -6.17 -6.15 -16.75
C LEU A 315 -7.65 -6.48 -17.00
N PRO A 316 -7.98 -7.37 -17.95
CA PRO A 316 -9.37 -7.66 -18.30
C PRO A 316 -10.15 -8.26 -17.11
N ALA A 317 -11.41 -7.87 -16.97
CA ALA A 317 -12.41 -8.76 -16.39
C ALA A 317 -12.90 -9.75 -17.46
N SER A 318 -13.48 -10.89 -17.08
CA SER A 318 -14.00 -11.86 -18.04
C SER A 318 -15.41 -12.35 -17.72
N LYS A 319 -16.18 -12.60 -18.78
CA LYS A 319 -17.42 -13.39 -18.80
C LYS A 319 -17.26 -14.67 -19.60
N ASN A 320 -16.10 -14.88 -20.23
CA ASN A 320 -15.81 -16.07 -21.00
C ASN A 320 -15.64 -17.25 -20.04
N LYS A 321 -16.39 -18.33 -20.26
CA LYS A 321 -16.44 -19.46 -19.32
C LYS A 321 -15.13 -20.24 -19.23
N ASP A 322 -14.41 -20.36 -20.34
CA ASP A 322 -13.15 -21.11 -20.37
C ASP A 322 -12.06 -20.30 -19.68
N GLU A 323 -11.98 -18.99 -19.96
CA GLU A 323 -11.07 -18.06 -19.26
C GLU A 323 -11.33 -18.05 -17.74
N LEU A 324 -12.60 -17.97 -17.34
CA LEU A 324 -12.97 -17.98 -15.92
C LEU A 324 -12.61 -19.30 -15.23
N ALA A 325 -12.74 -20.44 -15.92
CA ALA A 325 -12.35 -21.74 -15.36
C ALA A 325 -10.84 -21.84 -15.13
N ASP A 326 -10.04 -21.33 -16.08
CA ASP A 326 -8.58 -21.28 -15.94
C ASP A 326 -8.15 -20.32 -14.82
N LEU A 327 -8.78 -19.13 -14.75
CA LEU A 327 -8.54 -18.13 -13.72
C LEU A 327 -8.92 -18.65 -12.33
N ASP A 328 -10.04 -19.36 -12.19
CA ASP A 328 -10.42 -20.01 -10.93
C ASP A 328 -9.40 -21.09 -10.52
N ALA A 329 -8.85 -21.84 -11.48
CA ALA A 329 -7.81 -22.81 -11.20
C ALA A 329 -6.51 -22.15 -10.71
N LEU A 330 -6.12 -21.02 -11.30
CA LEU A 330 -5.00 -20.19 -10.81
C LEU A 330 -5.28 -19.64 -9.41
N GLY A 331 -6.42 -18.99 -9.21
CA GLY A 331 -6.83 -18.41 -7.93
C GLY A 331 -6.94 -19.43 -6.80
N ALA A 332 -7.25 -20.69 -7.11
CA ALA A 332 -7.24 -21.79 -6.15
C ALA A 332 -5.84 -22.31 -5.79
N SER A 333 -4.80 -21.96 -6.55
CA SER A 333 -3.45 -22.51 -6.36
C SER A 333 -2.57 -21.71 -5.41
N TYR A 334 -2.91 -20.44 -5.14
CA TYR A 334 -2.02 -19.52 -4.41
C TYR A 334 -2.11 -19.62 -2.87
N GLY A 335 -3.18 -20.20 -2.33
CA GLY A 335 -3.40 -20.21 -0.90
C GLY A 335 -4.46 -21.20 -0.42
N PRO A 336 -4.63 -21.35 0.89
CA PRO A 336 -5.57 -22.32 1.46
C PRO A 336 -7.04 -21.93 1.27
N VAL A 337 -7.33 -20.63 1.12
CA VAL A 337 -8.66 -20.15 0.73
C VAL A 337 -8.62 -19.80 -0.77
N PRO A 338 -9.34 -20.54 -1.63
CA PRO A 338 -9.29 -20.30 -3.07
C PRO A 338 -10.03 -19.00 -3.41
N LEU A 339 -9.41 -18.16 -4.25
CA LEU A 339 -10.08 -17.02 -4.87
C LEU A 339 -10.89 -17.50 -6.08
N GLN A 340 -12.22 -17.33 -6.04
CA GLN A 340 -13.10 -17.62 -7.18
C GLN A 340 -13.26 -16.38 -8.04
N ILE A 341 -12.44 -16.26 -9.08
CA ILE A 341 -12.43 -15.13 -10.02
C ILE A 341 -13.74 -15.06 -10.82
N SER A 342 -14.39 -16.18 -11.09
CA SER A 342 -15.72 -16.23 -11.71
C SER A 342 -16.84 -15.58 -10.89
N GLU A 343 -16.64 -15.44 -9.57
CA GLU A 343 -17.55 -14.73 -8.68
C GLU A 343 -17.18 -13.25 -8.53
N LEU A 344 -16.07 -12.76 -9.08
CA LEU A 344 -15.67 -11.37 -8.98
C LEU A 344 -16.47 -10.45 -9.90
N ALA A 345 -16.35 -9.14 -9.71
CA ALA A 345 -17.10 -8.16 -10.49
C ALA A 345 -16.51 -7.96 -11.89
N THR A 346 -17.39 -7.70 -12.85
CA THR A 346 -17.00 -7.25 -14.19
C THR A 346 -16.72 -5.75 -14.20
N ALA A 347 -16.12 -5.24 -15.27
CA ALA A 347 -15.85 -3.81 -15.39
C ALA A 347 -17.14 -2.98 -15.25
N GLU A 348 -18.23 -3.42 -15.88
CA GLU A 348 -19.55 -2.76 -15.82
C GLU A 348 -20.18 -2.85 -14.43
N GLY A 349 -20.04 -4.01 -13.76
CA GLY A 349 -20.53 -4.19 -12.40
C GLY A 349 -19.88 -3.20 -11.44
N THR A 350 -18.56 -3.04 -11.54
CA THR A 350 -17.80 -2.07 -10.75
C THR A 350 -18.13 -0.63 -11.14
N SER A 351 -18.31 -0.32 -12.44
CA SER A 351 -18.79 1.01 -12.88
C SER A 351 -20.14 1.38 -12.26
N ALA A 352 -21.06 0.42 -12.14
CA ALA A 352 -22.36 0.66 -11.52
C ALA A 352 -22.26 0.96 -10.02
N VAL A 353 -21.33 0.29 -9.32
CA VAL A 353 -21.03 0.59 -7.91
C VAL A 353 -20.46 2.00 -7.76
N ILE A 354 -19.49 2.38 -8.60
CA ILE A 354 -18.87 3.71 -8.58
C ILE A 354 -19.91 4.80 -8.84
N ALA A 355 -20.76 4.64 -9.86
CA ALA A 355 -21.82 5.59 -10.15
C ALA A 355 -22.81 5.76 -8.98
N ALA A 356 -23.06 4.71 -8.21
CA ALA A 356 -23.88 4.78 -7.00
C ALA A 356 -23.19 5.57 -5.87
N VAL A 357 -21.88 5.37 -5.68
CA VAL A 357 -21.07 6.12 -4.72
C VAL A 357 -20.99 7.59 -5.12
N GLU A 358 -20.73 7.90 -6.39
CA GLU A 358 -20.73 9.25 -6.94
C GLU A 358 -22.05 9.97 -6.70
N LYS A 359 -23.17 9.31 -6.99
CA LYS A 359 -24.51 9.87 -6.76
C LYS A 359 -24.77 10.14 -5.28
N PHE A 360 -24.24 9.31 -4.38
CA PHE A 360 -24.39 9.48 -2.94
C PHE A 360 -23.52 10.62 -2.40
N CYS A 361 -22.25 10.64 -2.78
CA CYS A 361 -21.28 11.63 -2.31
C CYS A 361 -21.45 13.00 -2.97
N GLY A 362 -21.95 13.05 -4.21
CA GLY A 362 -22.10 14.28 -4.98
C GLY A 362 -20.74 14.87 -5.37
N THR A 363 -20.44 16.07 -4.86
CA THR A 363 -19.15 16.73 -5.12
C THR A 363 -18.11 16.37 -4.04
N LYS A 364 -16.84 16.62 -4.33
CA LYS A 364 -15.76 16.46 -3.36
C LYS A 364 -16.03 17.26 -2.09
N GLU A 365 -16.50 18.50 -2.22
CA GLU A 365 -16.81 19.38 -1.08
C GLU A 365 -17.91 18.77 -0.22
N ASN A 366 -18.97 18.25 -0.85
CA ASN A 366 -20.05 17.58 -0.11
C ASN A 366 -19.56 16.31 0.61
N PHE A 367 -18.65 15.55 0.00
CA PHE A 367 -18.00 14.42 0.67
C PHE A 367 -17.19 14.86 1.89
N HIS A 368 -16.31 15.84 1.71
CA HIS A 368 -15.43 16.36 2.76
C HIS A 368 -16.25 16.92 3.95
N GLU A 369 -17.27 17.73 3.66
CA GLU A 369 -18.06 18.40 4.70
C GLU A 369 -19.01 17.48 5.47
N LYS A 370 -19.57 16.45 4.81
CA LYS A 370 -20.65 15.64 5.41
C LYS A 370 -20.27 14.22 5.79
N TYR A 371 -19.31 13.63 5.10
CA TYR A 371 -19.07 12.18 5.20
C TYR A 371 -17.63 11.84 5.61
N GLU A 372 -16.64 12.62 5.20
CA GLU A 372 -15.22 12.29 5.40
C GLU A 372 -14.87 11.98 6.85
N ALA A 373 -15.11 12.91 7.79
CA ALA A 373 -14.76 12.71 9.19
C ALA A 373 -15.49 11.50 9.81
N ALA A 374 -16.76 11.31 9.47
CA ALA A 374 -17.55 10.19 9.98
C ALA A 374 -17.05 8.85 9.45
N LEU A 375 -16.78 8.75 8.15
CA LEU A 375 -16.27 7.53 7.52
C LEU A 375 -14.86 7.21 8.00
N MET A 376 -14.00 8.24 8.16
CA MET A 376 -12.67 8.08 8.75
C MET A 376 -12.75 7.49 10.16
N ASP A 377 -13.57 8.06 11.05
CA ASP A 377 -13.70 7.55 12.42
C ASP A 377 -14.35 6.14 12.46
N MET A 378 -15.31 5.86 11.58
CA MET A 378 -15.91 4.52 11.44
C MET A 378 -14.86 3.49 11.03
N VAL A 379 -14.04 3.82 10.03
CA VAL A 379 -12.93 2.97 9.57
C VAL A 379 -11.89 2.80 10.69
N GLN A 380 -11.46 3.88 11.33
CA GLN A 380 -10.51 3.83 12.43
C GLN A 380 -11.01 2.90 13.55
N CYS A 381 -12.29 3.00 13.94
CA CYS A 381 -12.89 2.07 14.90
C CYS A 381 -12.83 0.61 14.45
N ALA A 382 -13.05 0.33 13.17
CA ALA A 382 -12.99 -1.03 12.65
C ALA A 382 -11.59 -1.66 12.79
N PHE A 383 -10.55 -0.83 12.73
CA PHE A 383 -9.16 -1.25 12.78
C PHE A 383 -8.44 -1.01 14.10
N ILE A 384 -9.05 -0.40 15.12
CA ILE A 384 -8.46 -0.38 16.47
C ILE A 384 -8.73 -1.72 17.18
N ARG A 385 -7.68 -2.28 17.78
CA ARG A 385 -7.75 -3.51 18.59
C ARG A 385 -6.82 -3.40 19.80
N THR A 386 -7.28 -3.89 20.95
CA THR A 386 -6.47 -4.10 22.15
C THR A 386 -5.90 -5.51 22.19
N GLU A 387 -4.94 -5.72 23.09
CA GLU A 387 -4.43 -7.06 23.44
C GLU A 387 -5.54 -8.06 23.76
N ASP A 388 -6.48 -7.68 24.63
CA ASP A 388 -7.60 -8.56 25.01
C ASP A 388 -8.50 -8.92 23.81
N GLU A 389 -8.76 -7.97 22.91
CA GLU A 389 -9.57 -8.23 21.71
C GLU A 389 -8.88 -9.22 20.78
N VAL A 390 -7.56 -9.15 20.63
CA VAL A 390 -6.81 -10.02 19.72
C VAL A 390 -6.50 -11.38 20.34
N LEU A 391 -6.00 -11.41 21.57
CA LEU A 391 -5.52 -12.66 22.20
C LEU A 391 -6.63 -13.44 22.91
N ALA A 392 -7.57 -12.74 23.53
CA ALA A 392 -8.66 -13.37 24.29
C ALA A 392 -10.01 -13.32 23.57
N GLY A 393 -10.07 -12.68 22.39
CA GLY A 393 -11.30 -12.50 21.63
C GLY A 393 -12.35 -11.69 22.38
N LYS A 394 -11.92 -10.74 23.22
CA LYS A 394 -12.83 -9.87 23.98
C LYS A 394 -13.73 -9.11 23.04
N ILE A 395 -15.02 -9.04 23.39
CA ILE A 395 -15.98 -8.09 22.81
C ILE A 395 -16.12 -6.98 23.85
N LEU A 396 -15.85 -5.74 23.45
CA LEU A 396 -15.93 -4.62 24.38
C LEU A 396 -17.34 -4.40 24.90
N SER A 397 -17.43 -4.03 26.18
CA SER A 397 -18.66 -3.52 26.77
C SER A 397 -19.00 -2.13 26.23
N ASP A 398 -20.26 -1.71 26.38
CA ASP A 398 -20.70 -0.36 26.00
C ASP A 398 -19.85 0.73 26.67
N GLU A 399 -19.45 0.55 27.93
CA GLU A 399 -18.59 1.49 28.67
C GLU A 399 -17.19 1.60 28.04
N GLU A 400 -16.57 0.48 27.68
CA GLU A 400 -15.27 0.47 27.01
C GLU A 400 -15.34 1.05 25.59
N ILE A 401 -16.46 0.85 24.90
CA ILE A 401 -16.73 1.46 23.59
C ILE A 401 -16.84 2.98 23.73
N ILE A 402 -17.52 3.50 24.76
CA ILE A 402 -17.59 4.94 25.02
C ILE A 402 -16.18 5.52 25.19
N THR A 403 -15.34 4.91 26.04
CA THR A 403 -13.95 5.35 26.23
C THR A 403 -13.12 5.28 24.94
N ARG A 404 -13.32 4.25 24.11
CA ARG A 404 -12.66 4.16 22.81
C ARG A 404 -13.06 5.32 21.90
N LEU A 405 -14.36 5.58 21.78
CA LEU A 405 -14.87 6.66 20.93
C LEU A 405 -14.36 8.02 21.39
N GLU A 406 -14.29 8.27 22.70
CA GLU A 406 -13.70 9.50 23.27
C GLU A 406 -12.22 9.69 22.94
N SER A 407 -11.50 8.63 22.56
CA SER A 407 -10.08 8.71 22.20
C SER A 407 -9.81 9.02 20.72
N LEU A 408 -10.85 8.99 19.86
CA LEU A 408 -10.69 9.23 18.43
C LEU A 408 -10.60 10.74 18.15
N SER A 409 -9.73 11.10 17.21
CA SER A 409 -9.34 12.49 16.99
C SER A 409 -10.52 13.40 16.60
N ASN A 410 -11.45 12.93 15.76
CA ASN A 410 -12.59 13.74 15.35
C ASN A 410 -13.81 13.60 16.28
N MET A 411 -13.85 12.59 17.15
CA MET A 411 -14.97 12.37 18.08
C MET A 411 -14.97 13.34 19.26
N HIS A 412 -13.85 14.01 19.57
CA HIS A 412 -13.75 15.03 20.63
C HIS A 412 -14.74 16.20 20.48
N GLN A 413 -15.33 16.37 19.30
CA GLN A 413 -16.36 17.38 19.05
C GLN A 413 -17.72 17.04 19.69
N PHE A 414 -17.97 15.78 20.03
CA PHE A 414 -19.21 15.32 20.63
C PHE A 414 -19.08 15.22 22.15
N ASP A 415 -20.11 15.63 22.88
CA ASP A 415 -20.13 15.48 24.33
C ASP A 415 -20.36 14.02 24.77
N PHE A 416 -20.00 13.73 26.01
CA PHE A 416 -20.13 12.41 26.63
C PHE A 416 -21.55 11.82 26.51
N TRP A 417 -22.59 12.64 26.66
CA TRP A 417 -23.98 12.17 26.62
C TRP A 417 -24.42 11.80 25.20
N ARG A 418 -23.94 12.55 24.20
CA ARG A 418 -24.13 12.22 22.78
C ARG A 418 -23.50 10.87 22.47
N ILE A 419 -22.24 10.67 22.83
CA ILE A 419 -21.51 9.41 22.60
C ILE A 419 -22.24 8.25 23.29
N THR A 420 -22.53 8.39 24.59
CA THR A 420 -23.21 7.36 25.40
C THR A 420 -24.56 6.97 24.81
N THR A 421 -25.38 7.94 24.40
CA THR A 421 -26.70 7.68 23.80
C THR A 421 -26.56 6.92 22.47
N CYS A 422 -25.58 7.29 21.65
CA CYS A 422 -25.34 6.64 20.36
C CYS A 422 -24.81 5.23 20.52
N VAL A 423 -23.94 4.96 21.50
CA VAL A 423 -23.47 3.59 21.82
C VAL A 423 -24.64 2.70 22.23
N PHE A 424 -25.50 3.14 23.15
CA PHE A 424 -26.67 2.34 23.55
C PHE A 424 -27.66 2.10 22.42
N ALA A 425 -27.84 3.08 21.51
CA ALA A 425 -28.65 2.89 20.31
C ALA A 425 -28.00 1.88 19.35
N ALA A 426 -26.69 1.99 19.12
CA ALA A 426 -25.91 1.07 18.30
C ALA A 426 -25.96 -0.37 18.84
N SER A 427 -25.83 -0.58 20.14
CA SER A 427 -25.92 -1.90 20.78
C SER A 427 -27.30 -2.55 20.65
N LYS A 428 -28.37 -1.75 20.56
CA LYS A 428 -29.71 -2.26 20.23
C LYS A 428 -29.83 -2.58 18.73
N MET A 429 -29.26 -1.73 17.88
CA MET A 429 -29.29 -1.88 16.43
C MET A 429 -28.43 -3.03 15.90
N SER A 430 -27.34 -3.38 16.58
CA SER A 430 -26.41 -4.42 16.15
C SER A 430 -27.03 -5.82 16.25
N ARG A 431 -27.90 -6.07 17.23
CA ARG A 431 -28.54 -7.39 17.46
C ARG A 431 -29.18 -7.98 16.20
N PRO A 432 -30.14 -7.31 15.52
CA PRO A 432 -30.75 -7.86 14.31
C PRO A 432 -29.77 -7.98 13.14
N ILE A 433 -28.68 -7.19 13.11
CA ILE A 433 -27.65 -7.30 12.07
C ILE A 433 -26.84 -8.57 12.31
N LEU A 434 -26.39 -8.80 13.53
CA LEU A 434 -25.65 -9.99 13.93
C LEU A 434 -26.50 -11.26 13.79
N GLU A 435 -27.79 -11.21 14.14
CA GLU A 435 -28.74 -12.33 13.96
C GLU A 435 -28.85 -12.79 12.50
N ARG A 436 -28.73 -11.88 11.52
CA ARG A 436 -28.72 -12.23 10.08
C ARG A 436 -27.51 -13.06 9.67
N TYR A 437 -26.37 -12.92 10.37
CA TYR A 437 -25.20 -13.77 10.16
C TYR A 437 -25.36 -15.16 10.82
N GLY A 438 -26.43 -15.41 11.58
CA GLY A 438 -26.71 -16.68 12.22
C GLY A 438 -25.71 -17.03 13.33
N GLN A 439 -25.48 -18.32 13.57
CA GLN A 439 -24.58 -18.78 14.64
C GLN A 439 -23.08 -18.63 14.33
N ASN A 440 -22.71 -18.21 13.11
CA ASN A 440 -21.34 -18.21 12.62
C ASN A 440 -20.76 -16.81 12.41
N VAL A 441 -21.25 -15.81 13.15
CA VAL A 441 -20.76 -14.43 13.00
C VAL A 441 -19.27 -14.37 13.33
N PRO A 442 -18.41 -13.89 12.41
CA PRO A 442 -16.99 -13.74 12.68
C PRO A 442 -16.76 -12.91 13.95
N LEU A 443 -15.83 -13.32 14.79
CA LEU A 443 -15.49 -12.58 16.01
C LEU A 443 -15.19 -11.11 15.72
N MET A 444 -14.43 -10.85 14.66
CA MET A 444 -14.09 -9.50 14.22
C MET A 444 -15.33 -8.66 13.90
N ALA A 445 -16.35 -9.25 13.26
CA ALA A 445 -17.62 -8.57 12.98
C ALA A 445 -18.37 -8.21 14.27
N GLN A 446 -18.33 -9.08 15.28
CA GLN A 446 -18.92 -8.82 16.60
C GLN A 446 -18.20 -7.68 17.33
N GLN A 447 -16.87 -7.62 17.22
CA GLN A 447 -16.04 -6.60 17.87
C GLN A 447 -16.26 -5.20 17.29
N ILE A 448 -16.51 -5.07 15.98
CA ILE A 448 -16.55 -3.75 15.31
C ILE A 448 -17.93 -3.19 15.06
N ILE A 449 -18.99 -4.02 15.00
CA ILE A 449 -20.30 -3.54 14.54
C ILE A 449 -20.85 -2.41 15.42
N VAL A 450 -20.74 -2.54 16.75
CA VAL A 450 -21.26 -1.54 17.69
C VAL A 450 -20.48 -0.23 17.61
N PRO A 451 -19.13 -0.19 17.74
CA PRO A 451 -18.40 1.07 17.65
C PRO A 451 -18.59 1.76 16.29
N VAL A 452 -18.59 1.02 15.18
CA VAL A 452 -18.81 1.58 13.84
C VAL A 452 -20.20 2.22 13.72
N LEU A 453 -21.26 1.53 14.16
CA LEU A 453 -22.62 2.09 14.19
C LEU A 453 -22.69 3.34 15.08
N ALA A 454 -22.08 3.29 16.26
CA ALA A 454 -22.12 4.37 17.24
C ALA A 454 -21.49 5.66 16.69
N VAL A 455 -20.34 5.57 15.99
CA VAL A 455 -19.73 6.71 15.31
C VAL A 455 -20.70 7.33 14.29
N GLY A 456 -21.25 6.53 13.37
CA GLY A 456 -22.18 7.04 12.35
C GLY A 456 -23.40 7.75 12.97
N LEU A 457 -23.93 7.22 14.08
CA LEU A 457 -25.01 7.85 14.84
C LEU A 457 -24.59 9.16 15.52
N CYS A 458 -23.37 9.25 16.06
CA CYS A 458 -22.85 10.48 16.66
C CYS A 458 -22.86 11.63 15.65
N TYR A 459 -22.39 11.37 14.44
CA TYR A 459 -22.40 12.31 13.31
C TYR A 459 -23.80 12.63 12.76
N GLY A 460 -24.84 11.94 13.24
CA GLY A 460 -26.21 12.19 12.80
C GLY A 460 -26.51 11.69 11.39
N ILE A 461 -25.71 10.77 10.86
CA ILE A 461 -26.00 10.09 9.60
C ILE A 461 -27.31 9.31 9.77
N GLU A 462 -28.18 9.37 8.76
CA GLU A 462 -29.47 8.68 8.78
C GLU A 462 -29.31 7.20 9.14
N THR A 463 -30.14 6.71 10.05
CA THR A 463 -29.98 5.39 10.65
C THR A 463 -29.91 4.25 9.63
N ASP A 464 -30.67 4.33 8.53
CA ASP A 464 -30.65 3.30 7.51
C ASP A 464 -29.38 3.35 6.65
N ILE A 465 -28.82 4.54 6.42
CA ILE A 465 -27.53 4.73 5.76
C ILE A 465 -26.40 4.19 6.66
N VAL A 466 -26.41 4.53 7.96
CA VAL A 466 -25.42 4.03 8.94
C VAL A 466 -25.40 2.50 8.99
N LYS A 467 -26.57 1.85 8.98
CA LYS A 467 -26.66 0.39 8.95
C LYS A 467 -26.01 -0.19 7.70
N VAL A 468 -26.27 0.39 6.53
CA VAL A 468 -25.72 -0.09 5.26
C VAL A 468 -24.19 0.07 5.24
N VAL A 469 -23.68 1.25 5.61
CA VAL A 469 -22.23 1.50 5.68
C VAL A 469 -21.56 0.56 6.67
N ALA A 470 -22.11 0.41 7.88
CA ALA A 470 -21.56 -0.48 8.88
C ALA A 470 -21.59 -1.95 8.43
N GLN A 471 -22.64 -2.40 7.74
CA GLN A 471 -22.70 -3.74 7.16
C GLN A 471 -21.60 -3.96 6.13
N TYR A 472 -21.33 -2.99 5.24
CA TYR A 472 -20.25 -3.10 4.27
C TYR A 472 -18.87 -3.09 4.93
N ILE A 473 -18.62 -2.19 5.89
CA ILE A 473 -17.37 -2.20 6.66
C ILE A 473 -17.16 -3.56 7.33
N VAL A 474 -18.21 -4.10 7.96
CA VAL A 474 -18.15 -5.43 8.60
C VAL A 474 -17.84 -6.53 7.58
N LYS A 475 -18.53 -6.55 6.44
CA LYS A 475 -18.31 -7.55 5.40
C LYS A 475 -16.89 -7.49 4.84
N LEU A 476 -16.39 -6.29 4.54
CA LEU A 476 -15.04 -6.05 4.02
C LEU A 476 -13.96 -6.46 5.04
N VAL A 477 -14.14 -6.08 6.30
CA VAL A 477 -13.14 -6.33 7.35
C VAL A 477 -13.15 -7.79 7.83
N SER A 478 -14.32 -8.45 7.81
CA SER A 478 -14.45 -9.85 8.24
C SER A 478 -14.34 -10.87 7.12
N MET A 479 -14.20 -10.42 5.86
CA MET A 479 -14.07 -11.26 4.67
C MET A 479 -15.15 -12.35 4.56
N ARG A 480 -16.39 -12.08 4.99
CA ARG A 480 -17.52 -13.04 4.92
C ARG A 480 -18.84 -12.39 4.51
N GLY A 481 -19.63 -13.13 3.72
CA GLY A 481 -21.02 -12.81 3.36
C GLY A 481 -21.37 -13.32 1.95
N GLU A 482 -22.65 -13.25 1.58
CA GLU A 482 -23.04 -13.38 0.16
C GLU A 482 -22.44 -12.21 -0.63
N LEU A 483 -21.77 -12.53 -1.73
CA LEU A 483 -21.10 -11.57 -2.60
C LEU A 483 -22.15 -10.77 -3.41
N ASP A 484 -22.54 -9.63 -2.85
CA ASP A 484 -23.26 -8.59 -3.60
C ASP A 484 -22.31 -7.83 -4.55
N SER A 485 -22.85 -6.94 -5.39
CA SER A 485 -22.05 -6.22 -6.39
C SER A 485 -20.88 -5.41 -5.81
N VAL A 486 -21.01 -4.89 -4.59
CA VAL A 486 -19.96 -4.09 -3.94
C VAL A 486 -18.84 -5.00 -3.45
N LEU A 487 -19.20 -6.11 -2.78
CA LEU A 487 -18.19 -7.08 -2.34
C LEU A 487 -17.46 -7.71 -3.51
N ARG A 488 -18.18 -8.10 -4.57
CA ARG A 488 -17.54 -8.63 -5.79
C ARG A 488 -16.50 -7.67 -6.37
N ALA A 489 -16.77 -6.37 -6.34
CA ALA A 489 -15.85 -5.34 -6.82
C ALA A 489 -14.70 -5.05 -5.85
N ALA A 490 -14.92 -5.20 -4.54
CA ALA A 490 -13.89 -5.05 -3.54
C ALA A 490 -12.93 -6.26 -3.49
N TYR A 491 -13.43 -7.49 -3.69
CA TYR A 491 -12.60 -8.69 -3.71
C TYR A 491 -11.70 -8.78 -4.96
N CYS A 492 -11.99 -8.01 -6.01
CA CYS A 492 -11.04 -7.77 -7.10
C CYS A 492 -9.74 -7.10 -6.63
N HIS A 493 -9.72 -6.51 -5.43
CA HIS A 493 -8.57 -5.86 -4.80
C HIS A 493 -7.65 -6.84 -4.06
N GLU A 494 -7.94 -8.14 -4.03
CA GLU A 494 -7.02 -9.14 -3.49
C GLU A 494 -5.76 -9.25 -4.38
N GLY A 495 -4.58 -9.35 -3.77
CA GLY A 495 -3.31 -9.42 -4.51
C GLY A 495 -3.24 -10.65 -5.43
N GLU A 496 -3.85 -11.75 -5.01
CA GLU A 496 -4.00 -12.99 -5.76
C GLU A 496 -4.83 -12.81 -7.04
N ASN A 497 -5.78 -11.86 -7.07
CA ASN A 497 -6.49 -11.52 -8.30
C ASN A 497 -5.53 -10.89 -9.31
N TYR A 498 -4.71 -9.93 -8.87
CA TYR A 498 -3.70 -9.31 -9.72
C TYR A 498 -2.67 -10.33 -10.22
N LEU A 499 -2.25 -11.25 -9.36
CA LEU A 499 -1.34 -12.32 -9.72
C LEU A 499 -1.95 -13.22 -10.81
N ALA A 500 -3.17 -13.73 -10.60
CA ALA A 500 -3.86 -14.56 -11.59
C ALA A 500 -4.00 -13.86 -12.94
N LEU A 501 -4.48 -12.61 -12.92
CA LEU A 501 -4.72 -11.86 -14.14
C LEU A 501 -3.43 -11.57 -14.89
N MET A 502 -2.33 -11.26 -14.20
CA MET A 502 -1.04 -11.02 -14.84
C MET A 502 -0.39 -12.30 -15.34
N GLU A 503 -0.55 -13.43 -14.65
CA GLU A 503 -0.03 -14.71 -15.14
C GLU A 503 -0.82 -15.25 -16.34
N TYR A 504 -2.12 -14.93 -16.41
CA TYR A 504 -3.01 -15.40 -17.45
C TYR A 504 -2.97 -14.55 -18.72
N TYR A 505 -3.01 -13.21 -18.58
CA TYR A 505 -3.11 -12.30 -19.72
C TYR A 505 -1.76 -11.75 -20.15
N ALA A 506 -1.52 -11.79 -21.46
CA ALA A 506 -0.33 -11.20 -22.06
C ALA A 506 -0.42 -9.66 -22.08
N PRO A 507 0.72 -8.94 -22.12
CA PRO A 507 0.78 -7.47 -22.10
C PRO A 507 -0.03 -6.76 -23.19
N GLU A 508 -0.16 -7.38 -24.37
CA GLU A 508 -0.95 -6.91 -25.51
C GLU A 508 -2.46 -6.99 -25.28
N GLU A 509 -2.89 -7.76 -24.29
CA GLU A 509 -4.29 -7.90 -23.89
C GLU A 509 -4.71 -6.87 -22.85
N HIS A 510 -3.79 -6.02 -22.38
CA HIS A 510 -4.12 -4.95 -21.44
C HIS A 510 -4.88 -3.80 -22.15
N GLY A 511 -5.83 -3.18 -21.45
CA GLY A 511 -6.64 -2.08 -21.95
C GLY A 511 -6.16 -0.69 -21.50
N MET A 512 -6.52 0.34 -22.27
CA MET A 512 -6.37 1.76 -21.90
C MET A 512 -7.46 2.24 -20.92
N GLU A 513 -8.56 1.51 -20.83
CA GLU A 513 -9.70 1.78 -19.95
C GLU A 513 -10.26 0.46 -19.39
N PRO A 514 -11.08 0.47 -18.31
CA PRO A 514 -11.66 -0.75 -17.75
C PRO A 514 -12.56 -1.47 -18.76
N PHE A 515 -12.42 -2.79 -18.89
CA PHE A 515 -13.22 -3.57 -19.84
C PHE A 515 -13.45 -5.02 -19.40
N THR A 516 -14.44 -5.65 -20.04
CA THR A 516 -14.79 -7.06 -19.81
C THR A 516 -14.74 -7.84 -21.13
N ARG A 517 -13.99 -8.94 -21.15
CA ARG A 517 -13.99 -9.92 -22.24
C ARG A 517 -15.26 -10.78 -22.19
N THR A 518 -15.78 -11.17 -23.35
CA THR A 518 -17.04 -11.91 -23.49
C THR A 518 -16.84 -13.28 -24.08
#